data_AF-A0AAQ1N0J8-F1
#
_entry.id   AF-A0AAQ1N0J8-F1
#
_cell.length_a   1.000
_cell.length_b   1.000
_cell.length_c   1.000
_cell.angle_alpha   90.00
_cell.angle_beta   90.00
_cell.angle_gamma   90.00
#
_symmetry.space_group_name_H-M   'P 1'
#
loop_
_entity.id
_entity.type
_entity.pdbx_description
1 polymer ?
#
loop_
_entity_poly.entity_id
_entity_poly.type
_entity_poly.pdbx_seq_one_letter_code
_entity_poly.pdbx_strand_id
1 'polypeptide(L)'
;MKLKCTNSGLIYVKQTIIVSIKRPNSLEGAKVLGKPVLINVCNVVFLSHNNDGKVTFFMQNGFEISLNIFFSEAEQILNSAMQGKEDEIN
;
A
#
# COMPACT_ATOMS: atom_id res chain seq x y z
N MET A 1 -3.01 11.79 -8.11
CA MET A 1 -2.86 10.33 -8.03
C MET A 1 -1.94 9.92 -6.86
N LYS A 2 -2.56 9.45 -5.79
CA LYS A 2 -1.95 8.79 -4.63
C LYS A 2 -1.72 7.31 -4.89
N LEU A 3 -2.74 6.62 -5.39
CA LEU A 3 -2.75 5.19 -5.67
C LEU A 3 -3.35 4.92 -7.06
N LYS A 4 -2.87 3.87 -7.73
CA LYS A 4 -3.48 3.36 -8.98
C LYS A 4 -3.31 1.86 -9.05
N CYS A 5 -4.37 1.13 -9.37
CA CYS A 5 -4.29 -0.28 -9.65
C CYS A 5 -4.42 -0.57 -11.13
N THR A 6 -3.93 -1.73 -11.53
CA THR A 6 -4.00 -2.25 -12.89
C THR A 6 -4.80 -3.53 -12.92
N ASN A 7 -5.27 -3.92 -14.10
CA ASN A 7 -5.96 -5.19 -14.31
C ASN A 7 -5.13 -6.45 -13.97
N SER A 8 -3.81 -6.31 -13.82
CA SER A 8 -2.91 -7.39 -13.41
C SER A 8 -2.73 -7.52 -11.89
N GLY A 9 -3.49 -6.77 -11.08
CA GLY A 9 -3.41 -6.83 -9.62
C GLY A 9 -2.18 -6.11 -9.04
N LEU A 10 -1.53 -5.21 -9.80
CA LEU A 10 -0.48 -4.35 -9.28
C LEU A 10 -1.06 -3.01 -8.83
N ILE A 11 -0.70 -2.58 -7.63
CA ILE A 11 -1.02 -1.27 -7.05
C ILE A 11 0.25 -0.42 -7.03
N TYR A 12 0.20 0.70 -7.74
CA TYR A 12 1.21 1.75 -7.74
C TYR A 12 0.94 2.71 -6.58
N VAL A 13 1.96 2.92 -5.75
CA VAL A 13 1.91 3.81 -4.61
C VAL A 13 2.83 5.00 -4.85
N LYS A 14 2.27 6.21 -4.83
CA LYS A 14 3.06 7.44 -4.94
C LYS A 14 3.93 7.60 -3.70
N GLN A 15 5.22 7.86 -3.90
CA GLN A 15 6.21 7.97 -2.84
C GLN A 15 5.83 9.01 -1.76
N THR A 16 5.17 10.11 -2.12
CA THR A 16 4.81 11.20 -1.20
C THR A 16 3.79 10.81 -0.14
N ILE A 17 3.05 9.71 -0.32
CA ILE A 17 2.11 9.22 0.70
C ILE A 17 2.70 8.07 1.52
N ILE A 18 3.91 7.60 1.22
CA ILE A 18 4.52 6.50 1.96
C ILE A 18 5.11 7.06 3.26
N VAL A 19 4.57 6.61 4.38
CA VAL A 19 5.07 6.94 5.72
C VAL A 19 6.28 6.06 6.05
N SER A 20 6.19 4.76 5.81
CA SER A 20 7.29 3.84 6.09
C SER A 20 7.14 2.51 5.34
N ILE A 21 8.28 1.87 5.06
CA ILE A 21 8.35 0.47 4.62
C ILE A 21 9.34 -0.23 5.52
N LYS A 22 8.91 -1.28 6.23
CA LYS A 22 9.78 -2.01 7.17
C LYS A 22 9.35 -3.45 7.29
N ARG A 23 10.20 -4.27 7.92
CA ARG A 23 9.78 -5.58 8.45
C ARG A 23 9.27 -5.42 9.89
N PRO A 24 8.34 -6.27 10.35
CA PRO A 24 7.98 -6.35 11.76
C PRO A 24 9.24 -6.48 12.61
N ASN A 25 9.29 -5.73 13.71
CA ASN A 25 10.42 -5.70 14.67
C ASN A 25 11.78 -5.25 14.11
N SER A 26 11.84 -4.72 12.88
CA SER A 26 13.06 -4.09 12.36
C SER A 26 13.17 -2.66 12.88
N LEU A 27 14.33 -2.32 13.46
CA LEU A 27 14.68 -0.95 13.82
C LEU A 27 14.98 -0.11 12.58
N GLU A 28 15.44 -0.74 11.50
CA GLU A 28 15.73 -0.07 10.23
C GLU A 28 14.58 -0.26 9.23
N GLY A 29 14.13 0.85 8.64
CA GLY A 29 13.19 0.86 7.52
C GLY A 29 13.91 0.85 6.17
N ALA A 30 13.24 0.36 5.13
CA ALA A 30 13.73 0.47 3.76
C ALA A 30 13.70 1.95 3.33
N LYS A 31 14.84 2.45 2.82
CA LYS A 31 14.90 3.80 2.22
C LYS A 31 14.08 3.81 0.93
N VAL A 32 13.02 4.62 0.90
CA VAL A 32 12.27 4.88 -0.32
C VAL A 32 13.02 5.94 -1.14
N LEU A 33 13.83 5.51 -2.11
CA LEU A 33 14.72 6.35 -2.93
C LEU A 33 13.98 7.23 -3.96
N GLY A 34 12.88 7.89 -3.59
CA GLY A 34 12.15 8.78 -4.51
C GLY A 34 11.30 8.07 -5.56
N LYS A 35 11.28 6.74 -5.57
CA LYS A 35 10.57 5.94 -6.58
C LYS A 35 9.21 5.47 -6.07
N PRO A 36 8.21 5.33 -6.95
CA PRO A 36 6.95 4.67 -6.62
C PRO A 36 7.20 3.25 -6.11
N VAL A 37 6.32 2.79 -5.23
CA VAL A 37 6.34 1.42 -4.73
C VAL A 37 5.24 0.63 -5.39
N LEU A 38 5.57 -0.58 -5.82
CA LEU A 38 4.63 -1.53 -6.39
C LEU A 38 4.24 -2.55 -5.33
N ILE A 39 2.94 -2.71 -5.14
CA ILE A 39 2.34 -3.73 -4.29
C ILE A 39 1.63 -4.72 -5.20
N ASN A 40 2.00 -6.00 -5.09
CA ASN A 40 1.22 -7.08 -5.68
C ASN A 40 0.08 -7.43 -4.72
N VAL A 41 -1.16 -7.30 -5.18
CA VAL A 41 -2.36 -7.56 -4.38
C VAL A 41 -2.40 -8.98 -3.81
N CYS A 42 -1.89 -9.97 -4.55
CA CYS A 42 -1.84 -11.36 -4.09
C CYS A 42 -0.94 -11.57 -2.87
N ASN A 43 -0.01 -10.64 -2.63
CA ASN A 43 0.87 -10.68 -1.47
C ASN A 43 0.32 -9.88 -0.29
N VAL A 44 -0.82 -9.19 -0.43
CA VAL A 44 -1.45 -8.47 0.69
C VAL A 44 -2.23 -9.47 1.53
N VAL A 45 -1.91 -9.55 2.82
CA VAL A 45 -2.59 -10.41 3.79
C VAL A 45 -3.79 -9.69 4.39
N PHE A 46 -3.58 -8.46 4.85
CA PHE A 46 -4.65 -7.60 5.39
C PHE A 46 -4.24 -6.12 5.40
N LEU A 47 -5.24 -5.27 5.61
CA LEU A 47 -5.08 -3.84 5.88
C LEU A 47 -5.40 -3.56 7.34
N SER A 48 -4.69 -2.60 7.94
CA SER A 48 -5.05 -2.02 9.23
C SER A 48 -4.84 -0.50 9.19
N HIS A 49 -5.45 0.23 10.10
CA HIS A 49 -5.17 1.65 10.31
C HIS A 49 -4.81 1.92 11.77
N ASN A 50 -3.96 2.92 11.99
CA ASN A 50 -3.62 3.36 13.35
C ASN A 50 -4.56 4.49 13.82
N ASN A 51 -4.37 4.95 15.06
CA ASN A 51 -5.14 6.05 15.64
C ASN A 51 -4.94 7.40 14.92
N ASP A 52 -3.88 7.56 14.13
CA ASP A 52 -3.65 8.74 13.28
C ASP A 52 -4.38 8.64 11.93
N GLY A 53 -5.09 7.54 11.67
CA GLY A 53 -5.75 7.25 10.39
C GLY A 53 -4.79 6.78 9.28
N LYS A 54 -3.52 6.51 9.57
CA LYS A 54 -2.55 5.97 8.60
C LYS A 54 -2.84 4.50 8.35
N VAL A 55 -2.87 4.10 7.08
CA VAL A 55 -3.20 2.73 6.66
C VAL A 55 -1.94 1.95 6.38
N THR A 56 -1.87 0.71 6.85
CA THR A 56 -0.73 -0.18 6.63
C THR A 56 -1.16 -1.43 5.87
N PHE A 57 -0.47 -1.71 4.78
CA PHE A 57 -0.53 -2.97 4.04
C PHE A 57 0.41 -3.97 4.69
N PHE A 58 -0.13 -5.09 5.15
CA PHE A 58 0.66 -6.20 5.68
C PHE A 58 0.86 -7.24 4.60
N MET A 59 2.13 -7.47 4.25
CA MET A 59 2.52 -8.30 3.12
C MET A 59 2.94 -9.70 3.58
N GLN A 60 2.63 -10.72 2.77
CA GLN A 60 2.95 -12.12 3.05
C GLN A 60 4.47 -12.37 3.18
N ASN A 61 5.29 -11.55 2.51
CA ASN A 61 6.75 -11.61 2.60
C ASN A 61 7.32 -10.92 3.87
N GLY A 62 6.46 -10.54 4.82
CA GLY A 62 6.84 -9.94 6.09
C GLY A 62 7.22 -8.47 5.98
N PHE A 63 6.77 -7.75 4.94
CA PHE A 63 6.87 -6.29 4.89
C PHE A 63 5.57 -5.62 5.34
N GLU A 64 5.71 -4.45 5.96
CA GLU A 64 4.64 -3.54 6.30
C GLU A 64 4.86 -2.23 5.52
N ILE A 65 3.86 -1.81 4.76
CA ILE A 65 3.90 -0.57 3.97
C ILE A 65 2.83 0.36 4.53
N SER A 66 3.26 1.36 5.30
CA SER A 66 2.38 2.35 5.93
C SER A 66 2.25 3.59 5.06
N LEU A 67 1.02 4.02 4.85
CA LEU A 67 0.62 5.09 3.94
C LEU A 67 -0.22 6.15 4.67
N ASN A 68 -0.06 7.40 4.27
CA ASN A 68 -0.89 8.51 4.67
C ASN A 68 -2.08 8.65 3.71
N ILE A 69 -3.11 7.84 3.94
CA ILE A 69 -4.32 7.75 3.11
C ILE A 69 -5.51 7.29 3.97
N PHE A 70 -6.75 7.55 3.57
CA PHE A 70 -7.91 7.03 4.28
C PHE A 70 -8.07 5.52 4.11
N PHE A 71 -8.58 4.84 5.13
CA PHE A 71 -8.83 3.39 5.09
C PHE A 71 -9.79 3.01 3.96
N SER A 72 -10.86 3.78 3.75
CA SER A 72 -11.82 3.56 2.66
C SER A 72 -11.18 3.67 1.28
N GLU A 73 -10.28 4.63 1.06
CA GLU A 73 -9.54 4.78 -0.20
C GLU A 73 -8.61 3.57 -0.44
N ALA A 74 -7.93 3.10 0.61
CA ALA A 74 -7.05 1.92 0.53
C ALA A 74 -7.82 0.61 0.32
N GLU A 75 -8.98 0.46 0.95
CA GLU A 75 -9.86 -0.69 0.77
C GLU A 75 -10.47 -0.70 -0.64
N GLN A 76 -10.92 0.44 -1.15
CA GLN A 76 -11.42 0.58 -2.51
C GLN A 76 -10.37 0.09 -3.52
N ILE A 77 -9.15 0.65 -3.46
CA ILE A 77 -8.12 0.30 -4.46
C ILE A 77 -7.69 -1.16 -4.35
N LEU A 78 -7.66 -1.72 -3.14
CA LEU A 78 -7.35 -3.14 -2.93
C LEU A 78 -8.43 -4.02 -3.57
N ASN A 79 -9.70 -3.70 -3.33
CA ASN A 79 -10.84 -4.43 -3.90
C ASN A 79 -10.86 -4.34 -5.43
N SER A 80 -10.61 -3.16 -6.00
CA SER A 80 -10.47 -2.97 -7.45
C SER A 80 -9.34 -3.82 -8.02
N ALA A 81 -8.17 -3.82 -7.37
CA ALA A 81 -7.02 -4.64 -7.78
C ALA A 81 -7.30 -6.15 -7.71
N MET A 82 -7.96 -6.63 -6.64
CA MET A 82 -8.34 -8.04 -6.48
C MET A 82 -9.33 -8.50 -7.56
N GLN A 83 -10.17 -7.60 -8.06
CA GLN A 83 -11.12 -7.88 -9.14
C GLN A 83 -10.52 -7.75 -10.54
N GLY A 84 -9.23 -7.41 -10.66
CA GLY A 84 -8.60 -7.16 -11.95
C GLY A 84 -9.15 -5.93 -12.68
N LYS A 85 -9.63 -4.92 -11.92
CA LYS A 85 -10.13 -3.65 -12.46
C LYS A 85 -9.06 -2.55 -12.36
N GLU A 86 -9.06 -1.65 -13.33
CA GLU A 86 -8.29 -0.41 -13.23
C GLU A 86 -9.07 0.61 -12.41
N ASP A 87 -8.38 1.27 -11.48
CA ASP A 87 -8.95 2.29 -10.60
C ASP A 87 -7.81 3.20 -10.09
N GLU A 88 -8.16 4.40 -9.66
CA GLU A 88 -7.19 5.38 -9.15
C GLU A 88 -7.77 6.25 -8.03
N ILE A 89 -6.93 6.54 -7.04
CA ILE A 89 -7.21 7.49 -5.97
C ILE A 89 -6.33 8.71 -6.18
N ASN A 90 -6.91 9.91 -6.23
CA ASN A 90 -6.21 11.14 -6.56
C ASN A 90 -5.46 11.81 -5.42
#